data_AF-A0A0L8LCE3-F1
#
_entry.id   AF-A0A0L8LCE3-F1
#
_cell.length_a   1.000
_cell.length_b   1.000
_cell.length_c   1.000
_cell.angle_alpha   90.00
_cell.angle_beta   90.00
_cell.angle_gamma   90.00
#
_symmetry.space_group_name_H-M   'P 1'
#
loop_
_entity.id
_entity.type
_entity.pdbx_description
1 polymer ?
#
loop_
_entity_poly.entity_id
_entity_poly.type
_entity_poly.pdbx_seq_one_letter_code
_entity_poly.pdbx_strand_id
1 'polypeptide(L)' 'CRAEIPKWNTISISGYHMAEAGATPAQEIAFTLANGIEYVRTAVAAGMDVDDFAPRLSFFFVARTTILEEVAKFRAARR' A
#
# COMPACT_ATOMS: atom_id res chain seq x y z
N CYS A 1 5.70 12.45 -13.55
CA CYS A 1 4.31 12.47 -13.01
C CYS A 1 4.02 13.73 -12.20
N ARG A 2 4.77 14.06 -11.13
CA ARG A 2 4.50 15.24 -10.30
C ARG A 2 4.36 16.56 -11.08
N ALA A 3 5.31 16.88 -11.96
CA ALA A 3 5.32 18.13 -12.71
C ALA A 3 4.22 18.20 -13.78
N GLU A 4 4.09 17.14 -14.58
CA GLU A 4 3.23 17.14 -15.78
C GLU A 4 1.79 16.68 -15.51
N ILE A 5 1.58 15.83 -14.51
CA ILE A 5 0.27 15.21 -14.20
C ILE A 5 0.07 15.13 -12.68
N PRO A 6 -0.03 16.27 -11.97
CA PRO A 6 0.02 16.35 -10.50
C PRO A 6 -1.16 15.65 -9.78
N LYS A 7 -2.20 15.25 -10.52
CA LYS A 7 -3.37 14.54 -10.02
C LYS A 7 -3.30 13.02 -10.21
N TRP A 8 -2.24 12.51 -10.83
CA TRP A 8 -2.06 11.08 -11.07
C TRP A 8 -1.59 10.35 -9.81
N ASN A 9 -2.22 9.21 -9.48
CA ASN A 9 -1.74 8.30 -8.45
C ASN A 9 -0.72 7.36 -9.09
N THR A 10 0.57 7.57 -8.80
CA THR A 10 1.68 6.91 -9.50
C THR A 10 1.84 5.43 -9.14
N ILE A 11 1.31 5.01 -8.00
CA ILE A 11 1.42 3.64 -7.53
C ILE A 11 0.22 3.25 -6.66
N SER A 12 -0.22 2.01 -6.85
CA SER A 12 -1.10 1.31 -5.91
C SER A 12 -0.33 0.15 -5.28
N ILE A 13 0.07 0.32 -4.02
CA ILE A 13 0.89 -0.64 -3.28
C ILE A 13 0.00 -1.85 -2.95
N SER A 14 0.31 -2.99 -3.57
CA SER A 14 -0.65 -4.08 -3.70
C SER A 14 -0.31 -5.31 -2.84
N GLY A 15 -1.23 -5.67 -1.95
CA GLY A 15 -1.26 -6.93 -1.23
C GLY A 15 -2.09 -8.02 -1.92
N TYR A 16 -3.04 -7.62 -2.77
CA TYR A 16 -3.95 -8.54 -3.48
C TYR A 16 -3.22 -9.77 -4.07
N HIS A 17 -2.17 -9.55 -4.85
CA HIS A 17 -1.44 -10.63 -5.52
C HIS A 17 -0.74 -11.59 -4.52
N MET A 18 -0.29 -11.07 -3.37
CA MET A 18 0.32 -11.90 -2.34
C MET A 18 -0.73 -12.80 -1.68
N ALA A 19 -1.91 -12.24 -1.41
CA ALA A 19 -3.03 -13.02 -0.90
C ALA A 19 -3.46 -14.09 -1.92
N GLU A 20 -3.54 -13.77 -3.21
CA GLU A 20 -3.84 -14.74 -4.28
C GLU A 20 -2.77 -15.83 -4.41
N ALA A 21 -1.52 -15.50 -4.06
CA ALA A 21 -0.43 -16.47 -3.96
C ALA A 21 -0.44 -17.30 -2.66
N GLY A 22 -1.43 -17.12 -1.79
CA GLY A 22 -1.61 -17.91 -0.56
C GLY A 22 -1.15 -17.23 0.73
N ALA A 23 -0.83 -15.93 0.70
CA ALA A 23 -0.55 -15.19 1.93
C ALA A 23 -1.80 -15.09 2.82
N THR A 24 -1.60 -15.31 4.12
CA THR A 24 -2.61 -15.03 5.15
C THR A 24 -2.92 -13.53 5.23
N PRO A 25 -4.08 -13.10 5.78
CA PRO A 25 -4.40 -11.69 5.97
C PRO A 25 -3.32 -10.89 6.72
N ALA A 26 -2.68 -11.51 7.72
CA ALA A 26 -1.57 -10.89 8.44
C ALA A 26 -0.31 -10.71 7.56
N GLN A 27 0.03 -11.72 6.75
CA GLN A 27 1.13 -11.62 5.79
C GLN A 27 0.86 -10.58 4.71
N GLU A 28 -0.36 -10.53 4.17
CA GLU A 28 -0.76 -9.55 3.17
C GLU A 28 -0.51 -8.12 3.67
N ILE A 29 -1.00 -7.77 4.87
CA ILE A 29 -0.78 -6.42 5.40
C ILE A 29 0.70 -6.16 5.71
N ALA A 30 1.39 -7.13 6.31
CA ALA A 30 2.78 -6.95 6.73
C ALA A 30 3.68 -6.70 5.51
N PHE A 31 3.55 -7.51 4.46
CA PHE A 31 4.36 -7.38 3.25
C PHE A 31 3.99 -6.14 2.45
N THR A 32 2.70 -5.80 2.37
CA THR A 32 2.26 -4.60 1.65
C THR A 32 2.75 -3.32 2.32
N LEU A 33 2.65 -3.24 3.65
CA LEU A 33 3.16 -2.10 4.41
C LEU A 33 4.68 -2.03 4.38
N ALA A 34 5.38 -3.17 4.43
CA ALA A 34 6.83 -3.21 4.25
C ALA A 34 7.26 -2.66 2.88
N ASN A 35 6.58 -3.06 1.81
CA ASN A 35 6.80 -2.48 0.48
C ASN A 35 6.51 -0.98 0.45
N GLY A 36 5.43 -0.53 1.10
CA GLY A 36 5.11 0.90 1.21
C GLY A 36 6.21 1.71 1.91
N ILE A 37 6.76 1.18 3.01
CA ILE A 37 7.91 1.78 3.72
C ILE A 37 9.11 1.89 2.77
N GLU A 38 9.39 0.85 1.99
CA GLU A 38 10.53 0.85 1.08
C GLU A 38 10.34 1.82 -0.10
N TYR A 39 9.13 1.93 -0.65
CA TYR A 39 8.82 2.95 -1.67
C TYR A 39 9.00 4.36 -1.12
N VAL A 40 8.54 4.63 0.11
CA VAL A 40 8.73 5.93 0.78
C VAL A 40 10.22 6.20 0.98
N ARG A 41 10.99 5.24 1.49
CA ARG A 41 12.45 5.36 1.65
C ARG A 41 13.15 5.65 0.33
N THR A 42 12.77 4.95 -0.73
CA THR A 42 13.33 5.12 -2.08
C THR A 42 13.05 6.52 -2.62
N ALA A 43 11.82 7.03 -2.47
CA ALA A 43 11.46 8.38 -2.91
C ALA A 43 12.20 9.47 -2.12
N VAL A 44 12.32 9.31 -0.80
CA VAL A 44 13.09 10.23 0.06
C VAL A 44 14.58 10.20 -0.30
N ALA A 45 15.15 9.02 -0.53
CA ALA A 45 16.54 8.88 -0.98
C ALA A 45 16.78 9.51 -2.36
N ALA A 46 15.75 9.59 -3.21
CA ALA A 46 15.77 10.30 -4.48
C ALA A 46 15.58 11.83 -4.34
N GLY A 47 15.53 12.37 -3.12
CA GLY A 47 15.42 13.80 -2.84
C GLY A 47 14.00 14.35 -2.89
N MET A 48 12.97 13.50 -2.85
CA MET A 48 11.58 13.93 -2.80
C MET A 48 11.15 14.18 -1.35
N ASP A 49 10.45 15.29 -1.10
CA ASP A 49 9.79 15.52 0.18
C ASP A 49 8.59 14.56 0.33
N VAL A 50 8.38 14.03 1.55
CA VAL A 50 7.32 13.04 1.79
C VAL A 50 5.93 13.60 1.49
N ASP A 51 5.68 14.87 1.80
CA ASP A 51 4.37 15.51 1.60
C ASP A 51 4.08 15.76 0.11
N ASP A 52 5.11 15.77 -0.74
CA ASP A 52 4.95 15.92 -2.19
C ASP A 52 4.39 14.68 -2.89
N PHE A 53 4.57 13.48 -2.32
CA PHE A 53 4.16 12.23 -2.97
C PHE A 53 3.27 11.33 -2.12
N ALA A 54 3.36 11.36 -0.78
CA ALA A 54 2.56 10.52 0.09
C ALA A 54 1.04 10.65 -0.13
N PRO A 55 0.47 11.86 -0.38
CA PRO A 55 -0.97 12.01 -0.67
C PRO A 55 -1.46 11.30 -1.95
N ARG A 56 -0.53 10.82 -2.80
CA ARG A 56 -0.83 10.09 -4.04
C ARG A 56 -0.64 8.58 -3.90
N LEU A 57 -0.12 8.10 -2.77
CA LEU A 57 0.01 6.66 -2.51
C LEU A 57 -1.37 6.07 -2.22
N SER A 58 -1.68 4.97 -2.86
CA SER A 58 -2.86 4.16 -2.56
C SER A 58 -2.48 2.71 -2.27
N PHE A 59 -3.39 1.97 -1.69
CA PHE A 59 -3.22 0.54 -1.39
C PHE A 59 -4.29 -0.29 -2.10
N PHE A 60 -3.93 -1.53 -2.45
CA PHE A 60 -4.85 -2.50 -3.04
C PHE A 60 -4.74 -3.85 -2.34
N PHE A 61 -5.83 -4.27 -1.71
CA PHE A 61 -5.92 -5.46 -0.88
C PHE A 61 -7.06 -6.36 -1.35
N VAL A 62 -6.99 -7.66 -1.04
CA VAL A 62 -8.10 -8.60 -1.29
C VAL A 62 -9.22 -8.38 -0.26
N ALA A 63 -10.44 -8.80 -0.59
CA ALA A 63 -11.51 -9.04 0.36
C ALA A 63 -12.03 -10.47 0.15
N ARG A 64 -11.97 -11.30 1.18
CA ARG A 64 -12.38 -12.72 1.15
C ARG A 64 -13.67 -12.95 1.96
N THR A 65 -14.14 -14.19 1.96
CA THR A 65 -15.35 -14.63 2.69
C THR A 65 -15.15 -14.73 4.21
N THR A 66 -13.92 -14.62 4.71
CA THR A 66 -13.58 -14.47 6.13
C THR A 66 -13.91 -13.06 6.63
N ILE A 67 -15.19 -12.67 6.55
CA ILE A 67 -15.69 -11.28 6.70
C ILE A 67 -15.11 -10.56 7.92
N LEU A 68 -15.13 -11.19 9.11
CA LEU A 68 -14.66 -10.54 10.34
C LEU A 68 -13.14 -10.29 10.31
N GLU A 69 -12.37 -11.23 9.78
CA GLU A 69 -10.93 -11.11 9.66
C GLU A 69 -10.55 -10.05 8.62
N GLU A 70 -11.23 -10.01 7.47
CA GLU A 70 -11.02 -9.01 6.42
C GLU A 70 -11.37 -7.60 6.90
N VAL A 71 -12.48 -7.44 7.63
CA VAL A 71 -12.82 -6.16 8.28
C VAL A 71 -11.76 -5.76 9.30
N ALA A 72 -11.27 -6.70 10.11
CA ALA A 72 -10.20 -6.44 11.08
C ALA A 72 -8.90 -6.04 10.37
N LYS A 73 -8.52 -6.74 9.29
CA LYS A 73 -7.36 -6.46 8.44
C LYS A 73 -7.38 -5.03 7.91
N PHE A 74 -8.48 -4.60 7.29
CA PHE A 74 -8.59 -3.23 6.78
C PHE A 74 -8.52 -2.16 7.87
N ARG A 75 -9.07 -2.45 9.06
CA ARG A 75 -9.00 -1.51 10.20
C ARG A 75 -7.60 -1.46 10.80
N ALA A 76 -6.89 -2.59 10.86
CA ALA A 76 -5.52 -2.67 11.34
C ALA A 76 -4.56 -1.96 10.38
N ALA A 77 -4.72 -2.15 9.06
CA ALA A 77 -3.86 -1.52 8.04
C ALA A 77 -3.92 0.02 8.02
N ARG A 78 -4.92 0.65 8.65
CA ARG A 78 -5.07 2.12 8.73
C ARG A 78 -4.59 2.71 10.07
N ARG A 79 -4.22 1.89 11.04
CA ARG A 79 -3.75 2.32 12.37
C ARG A 79 -2.24 2.33 12.42
#